data_AF-A0A3C0FR90-F1
#
_entry.id   AF-A0A3C0FR90-F1
#
_cell.length_a   1.000
_cell.length_b   1.000
_cell.length_c   1.000
_cell.angle_alpha   90.00
_cell.angle_beta   90.00
_cell.angle_gamma   90.00
#
_symmetry.space_group_name_H-M   'P 1'
#
loop_
_entity.id
_entity.type
_entity.pdbx_description
1 polymer ?
#
loop_
_entity_poly.entity_id
_entity_poly.type
_entity_poly.pdbx_seq_one_letter_code
_entity_poly.pdbx_strand_id
1 'polypeptide(L)' 'MATVMHIINELEAGGAERVLTRIACHNSRDSGPNIPRQIVVSLMDEGVFGTDLRDAGVELHCLGMKPGIRDLPGAIIRLT' A
#
# COMPACT_ATOMS: atom_id res chain seq x y z
N MET A 1 -14.29 -8.48 -11.36
CA MET A 1 -13.35 -8.55 -10.22
C MET A 1 -12.92 -7.13 -9.90
N ALA A 2 -13.15 -6.65 -8.67
CA ALA A 2 -12.86 -5.26 -8.30
C ALA A 2 -11.38 -5.10 -7.89
N THR A 3 -10.84 -3.89 -8.01
CA THR A 3 -9.49 -3.55 -7.52
C THR A 3 -9.63 -2.46 -6.45
N VAL A 4 -9.00 -2.65 -5.30
CA VAL A 4 -8.96 -1.66 -4.22
C VAL A 4 -7.52 -1.20 -4.08
N MET A 5 -7.30 0.10 -4.31
CA MET A 5 -6.01 0.74 -4.18
C MET A 5 -6.01 1.64 -2.95
N HIS A 6 -5.15 1.33 -1.98
CA HIS A 6 -4.95 2.12 -0.77
C HIS A 6 -3.74 3.02 -0.97
N ILE A 7 -3.95 4.33 -0.94
CA ILE A 7 -2.86 5.32 -1.02
C ILE A 7 -2.63 5.86 0.38
N ILE A 8 -1.40 5.74 0.88
CA ILE A 8 -1.00 6.19 2.22
C ILE A 8 0.33 6.94 2.15
N ASN A 9 0.57 7.87 3.07
CA ASN A 9 1.80 8.65 3.07
C ASN A 9 3.02 7.76 3.35
N GLU A 10 2.99 7.02 4.45
CA GLU A 10 4.08 6.17 4.91
C GLU A 10 3.51 4.87 5.48
N LEU A 11 4.36 3.85 5.64
CA LEU A 11 4.00 2.54 6.20
C LEU A 11 4.73 2.30 7.54
N GLU A 12 4.84 3.36 8.32
CA GLU A 12 5.44 3.35 9.65
C GLU A 12 4.47 2.83 10.73
N ALA A 13 4.92 2.75 11.98
CA ALA A 13 4.19 2.14 13.09
C ALA A 13 3.02 2.98 13.68
N GLY A 14 2.28 3.70 12.84
CA GLY A 14 1.09 4.46 13.24
C GLY A 14 -0.19 3.61 13.32
N GLY A 15 -1.32 4.29 13.57
CA GLY A 15 -2.63 3.65 13.72
C GLY A 15 -3.31 3.31 12.40
N ALA A 16 -3.16 4.16 11.38
CA ALA A 16 -3.85 3.99 10.10
C ALA A 16 -3.20 2.87 9.27
N GLU A 17 -1.88 2.84 9.26
CA GLU A 17 -1.00 1.87 8.60
C GLU A 17 -1.27 0.46 9.14
N ARG A 18 -1.42 0.31 10.47
CA ARG A 18 -1.79 -0.97 11.10
C ARG A 18 -3.12 -1.50 10.61
N VAL A 19 -4.14 -0.65 10.58
CA VAL A 19 -5.49 -1.05 10.18
C VAL A 19 -5.52 -1.37 8.68
N LEU A 20 -4.89 -0.53 7.85
CA LEU A 20 -4.72 -0.77 6.41
C LEU A 20 -4.05 -2.11 6.16
N THR A 21 -2.91 -2.38 6.80
CA THR A 21 -2.16 -3.64 6.64
C THR A 21 -3.01 -4.84 7.02
N ARG A 22 -3.74 -4.75 8.14
CA ARG A 22 -4.65 -5.82 8.57
C ARG A 22 -5.73 -6.12 7.52
N ILE A 23 -6.37 -5.09 6.97
CA ILE A 23 -7.45 -5.24 5.99
C ILE A 23 -6.90 -5.76 4.66
N ALA A 24 -5.80 -5.18 4.17
CA ALA A 24 -5.17 -5.56 2.91
C ALA A 24 -4.70 -7.03 2.95
N CYS A 25 -3.98 -7.42 4.01
CA CYS A 25 -3.50 -8.79 4.18
C CYS A 25 -4.65 -9.78 4.37
N HIS A 26 -5.71 -9.42 5.10
CA HIS A 26 -6.87 -10.28 5.27
C HIS A 26 -7.58 -10.55 3.94
N ASN A 27 -7.85 -9.50 3.17
CA ASN A 27 -8.53 -9.62 1.89
C ASN A 27 -7.66 -10.32 0.83
N SER A 28 -6.35 -10.15 0.86
CA SER A 28 -5.43 -10.80 -0.08
C SER A 28 -5.29 -12.32 0.14
N ARG A 29 -5.54 -12.79 1.36
CA ARG A 29 -5.44 -14.22 1.72
C ARG A 29 -6.70 -15.03 1.45
N ASP A 30 -7.84 -14.38 1.31
CA ASP A 30 -9.08 -15.07 0.98
C ASP A 30 -8.99 -15.61 -0.47
N SER A 31 -9.67 -16.72 -0.77
CA SER A 31 -9.63 -17.39 -2.09
C SER A 31 -11.00 -17.53 -2.77
N GLY A 32 -12.03 -16.92 -2.19
CA GLY A 32 -13.36 -16.80 -2.79
C GLY A 32 -13.39 -16.12 -4.18
N PRO A 33 -14.39 -16.45 -5.01
CA PRO A 33 -14.47 -16.03 -6.42
C PRO A 33 -14.66 -14.51 -6.66
N ASN A 34 -14.94 -13.72 -5.61
CA ASN A 34 -15.28 -12.31 -5.69
C ASN A 34 -14.32 -11.37 -4.95
N ILE A 35 -13.13 -11.85 -4.61
CA ILE A 35 -12.20 -11.08 -3.79
C ILE A 35 -11.54 -9.98 -4.62
N PRO A 36 -11.52 -8.74 -4.10
CA PRO A 36 -10.87 -7.65 -4.79
C PRO A 36 -9.35 -7.76 -4.69
N ARG A 37 -8.66 -7.51 -5.82
CA ARG A 37 -7.20 -7.32 -5.84
C ARG A 37 -6.84 -6.15 -4.93
N GLN A 38 -5.89 -6.37 -4.01
CA GLN A 38 -5.40 -5.35 -3.09
C GLN A 38 -4.10 -4.75 -3.62
N ILE A 39 -4.05 -3.42 -3.71
CA ILE A 39 -2.84 -2.66 -4.04
C ILE A 39 -2.63 -1.63 -2.94
N VAL A 40 -1.42 -1.51 -2.44
CA VAL A 40 -1.00 -0.47 -1.50
C VAL A 40 0.05 0.39 -2.19
N VAL A 41 -0.16 1.71 -2.15
CA VAL A 41 0.78 2.71 -2.64
C VAL A 41 1.21 3.54 -1.44
N SER A 42 2.46 3.35 -1.01
CA SER A 42 3.13 4.25 -0.09
C SER A 42 3.72 5.42 -0.88
N LEU A 43 3.41 6.64 -0.48
CA LEU A 43 4.05 7.82 -1.07
C LEU A 43 5.54 7.85 -0.71
N MET A 44 5.92 7.36 0.47
CA MET A 44 7.30 7.27 0.94
C MET A 44 7.89 5.88 0.64
N ASP A 45 8.58 5.29 1.62
CA ASP A 45 9.17 3.96 1.55
C ASP A 45 8.21 2.87 2.07
N GLU A 46 8.70 1.64 2.16
CA GLU A 46 7.90 0.48 2.54
C GLU A 46 7.67 0.35 4.05
N GLY A 47 8.36 1.15 4.87
CA GLY A 47 8.21 1.18 6.33
C GLY A 47 8.30 -0.19 7.01
N VAL A 48 7.72 -0.29 8.21
CA VAL A 48 7.70 -1.52 9.02
C VAL A 48 6.74 -2.57 8.44
N PHE A 49 5.67 -2.14 7.79
CA PHE A 49 4.62 -3.04 7.28
C PHE A 49 4.85 -3.55 5.85
N GLY A 50 5.90 -3.09 5.17
CA GLY A 50 6.18 -3.47 3.78
C GLY A 50 6.32 -4.97 3.56
N THR A 51 7.10 -5.63 4.41
CA THR A 51 7.29 -7.09 4.36
C THR A 51 5.99 -7.85 4.57
N ASP A 52 5.20 -7.46 5.58
CA ASP A 52 3.92 -8.12 5.89
C ASP A 52 2.92 -8.05 4.72
N LEU A 53 2.89 -6.92 4.01
CA LEU A 53 2.06 -6.72 2.83
C LEU A 53 2.50 -7.65 1.69
N ARG A 54 3.80 -7.66 1.37
CA ARG A 54 4.36 -8.49 0.30
C ARG A 54 4.16 -9.98 0.58
N ASP A 55 4.42 -10.42 1.80
CA ASP A 55 4.26 -11.82 2.23
C ASP A 55 2.80 -12.27 2.20
N ALA A 56 1.85 -11.34 2.37
CA ALA A 56 0.42 -11.61 2.21
C ALA A 56 -0.05 -11.60 0.74
N GLY A 57 0.84 -11.39 -0.23
CA GLY A 57 0.51 -11.30 -1.65
C GLY A 57 -0.11 -9.97 -2.06
N VAL A 58 -0.06 -8.95 -1.20
CA VAL A 58 -0.52 -7.60 -1.54
C VAL A 58 0.51 -6.93 -2.44
N GLU A 59 0.03 -6.29 -3.50
CA GLU A 59 0.91 -5.51 -4.36
C GLU A 59 1.29 -4.20 -3.69
N LEU A 60 2.58 -3.99 -3.45
CA LEU A 60 3.10 -2.82 -2.78
C LEU A 60 3.99 -1.98 -3.71
N HIS A 61 3.57 -0.74 -3.94
CA HIS A 61 4.33 0.30 -4.64
C HIS A 61 4.81 1.36 -3.65
N CYS A 62 6.07 1.76 -3.75
CA CYS A 62 6.66 2.83 -2.94
C CYS A 62 7.15 3.92 -3.88
N LEU A 63 6.64 5.15 -3.72
CA LEU A 63 6.99 6.26 -4.61
C LEU A 63 8.30 6.95 -4.18
N GLY A 64 8.78 6.69 -2.95
CA GLY A 64 10.06 7.19 -2.45
C GLY A 64 10.08 8.70 -2.25
N MET A 65 8.93 9.33 -2.02
CA MET A 65 8.85 10.73 -1.63
C MET A 65 9.57 10.93 -0.29
N LYS A 66 10.34 12.01 -0.18
CA LYS A 66 11.00 12.37 1.07
C LYS A 66 10.10 13.34 1.87
N PRO A 67 10.02 13.19 3.20
CA PRO A 67 9.32 14.14 4.05
C PRO A 67 9.78 15.57 3.77
N GLY A 68 8.83 16.50 3.62
CA GLY A 68 9.12 17.92 3.39
C GLY A 68 9.49 18.31 1.95
N ILE A 69 9.58 17.37 1.00
CA ILE A 69 9.79 17.68 -0.42
C ILE A 69 8.46 17.68 -1.19
N ARG A 70 8.19 18.76 -1.91
CA ARG A 70 6.92 19.04 -2.61
C ARG A 70 6.87 18.39 -4.01
N ASP A 71 7.29 17.14 -4.15
CA ASP A 71 7.38 16.44 -5.46
C ASP A 71 6.13 15.60 -5.80
N LEU A 72 4.96 15.98 -5.26
CA LEU A 72 3.68 15.32 -5.52
C LEU A 72 3.37 15.10 -7.02
N PRO A 73 3.61 16.06 -7.94
CA PRO A 73 3.33 15.85 -9.36
C PRO A 73 4.21 14.78 -10.00
N GLY A 74 5.49 14.68 -9.61
CA GLY A 74 6.43 13.69 -10.14
C GLY A 74 6.16 12.28 -9.63
N ALA A 75 5.69 12.16 -8.39
CA ALA A 75 5.34 10.87 -7.79
C ALA A 75 4.14 10.21 -8.49
N ILE A 76 3.14 10.98 -8.91
CA ILE A 76 1.95 10.47 -9.60
C ILE A 76 2.30 9.89 -11.00
N ILE A 77 3.30 10.45 -11.69
CA ILE A 77 3.75 9.97 -13.01
C ILE A 77 4.39 8.56 -12.90
N ARG A 78 4.91 8.15 -11.73
CA ARG A 78 5.42 6.79 -11.52
C ARG A 78 4.34 5.71 -11.39
N LEU A 79 3.07 6.10 -11.31
CA LEU A 79 1.92 5.18 -11.19
C LEU A 79 1.30 4.81 -12.55
N THR A 80 1.68 5.48 -13.65
CA THR A 80 1.27 5.16 -15.03
C THR A 80 2.26 4.26 -15.72
#